data_AF-A0A2S1T1U4-F1
#
_entry.id   AF-A0A2S1T1U4-F1
#
_cell.length_a   1.000
_cell.length_b   1.000
_cell.length_c   1.000
_cell.angle_alpha   90.00
_cell.angle_beta   90.00
_cell.angle_gamma   90.00
#
_symmetry.space_group_name_H-M   'P 1'
#
loop_
_entity.id
_entity.type
_entity.pdbx_description
1 polymer ?
#
loop_
_entity_poly.entity_id
_entity_poly.type
_entity_poly.pdbx_seq_one_letter_code
_entity_poly.pdbx_strand_id
1 'polypeptide(L)'
;MSSTDYAKLRAAAKAEVNAELAEVKDPFERRTVAEEIRDQAHMELASRRSEWQQLIAAAALYEYAPQLHERFGITRTHLKRLAMSELLGGLEDPVSPPSWPADRAKAAADAGIPHPKNVVDQAAAVAERYEYAEARRGAALAHLEAAHEAVRTAGGRVAVEALERPDFDAIREQARKEIVEEFAKLAVSPEERLRRAAEAVDQAEEEAATLLPERDAAVCSLAFYTTARGVYYSAGINRNSLKRVLTRALGLPRDSEPPKRADQPAAARAAGVPFLEDAASTLPDIAKEYEAAQARRSAAIEIRDAAIRVMHAAPYSWSRTQIAEAIDRDPKVVARVVAPAENT
;
A
#
# COMPACT_ATOMS: atom_id res chain seq x y z
N MET A 1 8.98 -28.19 -37.25
CA MET A 1 8.55 -26.87 -36.72
C MET A 1 8.20 -27.06 -35.25
N SER A 2 8.70 -26.19 -34.36
CA SER A 2 8.42 -26.30 -32.91
C SER A 2 6.94 -26.07 -32.66
N SER A 3 6.27 -26.97 -31.92
CA SER A 3 4.96 -26.68 -31.36
C SER A 3 5.12 -25.59 -30.30
N THR A 4 4.24 -24.60 -30.29
CA THR A 4 4.24 -23.56 -29.25
C THR A 4 3.77 -24.17 -27.94
N ASP A 5 4.49 -23.89 -26.86
CA ASP A 5 4.10 -24.28 -25.51
C ASP A 5 3.16 -23.23 -24.91
N TYR A 6 1.85 -23.42 -25.17
CA TYR A 6 0.81 -22.54 -24.66
C TYR A 6 0.73 -22.52 -23.13
N ALA A 7 1.15 -23.59 -22.44
CA ALA A 7 1.19 -23.60 -20.98
C ALA A 7 2.24 -22.62 -20.47
N LYS A 8 3.45 -22.64 -21.07
CA LYS A 8 4.51 -21.67 -20.78
C LYS A 8 4.09 -20.24 -21.13
N LEU A 9 3.40 -20.04 -22.25
CA LEU A 9 2.90 -18.72 -22.68
C LEU A 9 1.90 -18.13 -21.67
N ARG A 10 0.89 -18.93 -21.27
CA ARG A 10 -0.10 -18.53 -20.26
C ARG A 10 0.55 -18.27 -18.90
N ALA A 11 1.56 -19.05 -18.52
CA ALA A 11 2.32 -18.84 -17.30
C ALA A 11 3.12 -17.54 -17.33
N ALA A 12 3.75 -17.21 -18.46
CA ALA A 12 4.47 -15.95 -18.65
C ALA A 12 3.53 -14.74 -18.56
N ALA A 13 2.38 -14.78 -19.24
CA ALA A 13 1.36 -13.74 -19.16
C ALA A 13 0.86 -13.50 -17.72
N LYS A 14 0.60 -14.58 -16.98
CA LYS A 14 0.22 -14.50 -15.56
C LYS A 14 1.33 -13.91 -14.70
N ALA A 15 2.58 -14.31 -14.94
CA ALA A 15 3.72 -13.80 -14.19
C ALA A 15 3.94 -12.30 -14.42
N GLU A 16 3.73 -11.80 -15.65
CA GLU A 16 3.80 -10.38 -15.97
C GLU A 16 2.75 -9.57 -15.21
N VAL A 17 1.47 -10.00 -15.26
CA VAL A 17 0.40 -9.33 -14.50
C VAL A 17 0.65 -9.38 -12.99
N ASN A 18 1.17 -10.50 -12.48
CA ASN A 18 1.54 -10.60 -11.06
C ASN A 18 2.68 -9.65 -10.69
N ALA A 19 3.67 -9.46 -11.56
CA ALA A 19 4.78 -8.53 -11.34
C ALA A 19 4.31 -7.08 -11.37
N GLU A 20 3.47 -6.71 -12.35
CA GLU A 20 2.87 -5.37 -12.45
C GLU A 20 2.06 -5.01 -11.18
N LEU A 21 1.33 -5.98 -10.62
CA LEU A 21 0.49 -5.75 -9.43
C LEU A 21 1.21 -5.96 -8.08
N ALA A 22 2.41 -6.54 -8.07
CA ALA A 22 3.16 -6.79 -6.82
C ALA A 22 3.67 -5.50 -6.16
N GLU A 23 3.94 -4.47 -6.98
CA GLU A 23 4.41 -3.15 -6.55
C GLU A 23 3.27 -2.31 -5.94
N VAL A 24 2.01 -2.62 -6.28
CA VAL A 24 0.85 -1.83 -5.84
C VAL A 24 0.33 -2.33 -4.49
N LYS A 25 0.64 -1.59 -3.43
CA LYS A 25 0.30 -1.96 -2.05
C LYS A 25 -1.12 -1.58 -1.63
N ASP A 26 -1.66 -0.44 -2.08
CA ASP A 26 -3.05 -0.06 -1.79
C ASP A 26 -3.99 -1.02 -2.56
N PRO A 27 -4.85 -1.79 -1.87
CA PRO A 27 -5.80 -2.70 -2.52
C PRO A 27 -6.73 -2.02 -3.53
N PHE A 28 -7.00 -0.72 -3.36
CA PHE A 28 -7.82 0.03 -4.31
C PHE A 28 -7.07 0.41 -5.57
N GLU A 29 -5.85 0.92 -5.42
CA GLU A 29 -5.00 1.21 -6.56
C GLU A 29 -4.72 -0.08 -7.33
N ARG A 30 -4.45 -1.18 -6.61
CA ARG A 30 -4.27 -2.50 -7.20
C ARG A 30 -5.49 -2.97 -7.96
N ARG A 31 -6.69 -2.69 -7.45
CA ARG A 31 -7.95 -2.94 -8.17
C ARG A 31 -8.01 -2.11 -9.45
N THR A 32 -7.77 -0.81 -9.38
CA THR A 32 -7.78 0.09 -10.56
C THR A 32 -6.81 -0.41 -11.63
N VAL A 33 -5.56 -0.69 -11.27
CA VAL A 33 -4.54 -1.21 -12.19
C VAL A 33 -4.98 -2.56 -12.78
N ALA A 34 -5.57 -3.45 -11.97
CA ALA A 34 -6.12 -4.70 -12.49
C ALA A 34 -7.32 -4.49 -13.45
N GLU A 35 -8.17 -3.49 -13.23
CA GLU A 35 -9.25 -3.12 -14.16
C GLU A 35 -8.67 -2.61 -15.49
N GLU A 36 -7.63 -1.76 -15.43
CA GLU A 36 -6.92 -1.26 -16.61
C GLU A 36 -6.26 -2.40 -17.42
N ILE A 37 -5.53 -3.32 -16.77
CA ILE A 37 -4.92 -4.48 -17.42
C ILE A 37 -6.00 -5.36 -18.08
N ARG A 38 -7.12 -5.61 -17.37
CA ARG A 38 -8.25 -6.37 -17.90
C ARG A 38 -8.82 -5.71 -19.15
N ASP A 39 -9.00 -4.39 -19.11
CA ASP A 39 -9.63 -3.63 -20.21
C ASP A 39 -8.69 -3.52 -21.42
N GLN A 40 -7.40 -3.31 -21.20
CA GLN A 40 -6.37 -3.38 -22.25
C GLN A 40 -6.37 -4.76 -22.93
N ALA A 41 -6.32 -5.83 -22.15
CA ALA A 41 -6.36 -7.18 -22.67
C ALA A 41 -7.69 -7.47 -23.40
N HIS A 42 -8.81 -6.96 -22.91
CA HIS A 42 -10.11 -7.08 -23.58
C HIS A 42 -10.14 -6.35 -24.92
N MET A 43 -9.61 -5.12 -24.99
CA MET A 43 -9.50 -4.38 -26.26
C MET A 43 -8.60 -5.10 -27.27
N GLU A 44 -7.49 -5.68 -26.82
CA GLU A 44 -6.63 -6.50 -27.68
C GLU A 44 -7.39 -7.73 -28.22
N LEU A 45 -8.07 -8.48 -27.36
CA LEU A 45 -8.88 -9.63 -27.77
C LEU A 45 -9.97 -9.22 -28.77
N ALA A 46 -10.68 -8.13 -28.50
CA ALA A 46 -11.75 -7.64 -29.37
C ALA A 46 -11.23 -7.21 -30.74
N SER A 47 -10.13 -6.46 -30.79
CA SER A 47 -9.53 -6.00 -32.05
C SER A 47 -8.98 -7.13 -32.92
N ARG A 48 -8.48 -8.22 -32.31
CA ARG A 48 -7.88 -9.36 -33.02
C ARG A 48 -8.85 -10.50 -33.30
N ARG A 49 -10.05 -10.51 -32.70
CA ARG A 49 -10.97 -11.65 -32.78
C ARG A 49 -11.30 -12.06 -34.21
N SER A 50 -11.66 -11.10 -35.07
CA SER A 50 -12.03 -11.40 -36.47
C SER A 50 -10.85 -11.99 -37.25
N GLU A 51 -9.67 -11.36 -37.16
CA GLU A 51 -8.44 -11.84 -37.80
C GLU A 51 -8.06 -13.26 -37.32
N TRP A 52 -8.12 -13.49 -36.01
CA TRP A 52 -7.86 -14.79 -35.39
C TRP A 52 -8.82 -15.88 -35.91
N GLN A 53 -10.12 -15.60 -35.94
CA GLN A 53 -11.14 -16.54 -36.44
C GLN A 53 -10.92 -16.87 -37.91
N GLN A 54 -10.71 -15.85 -38.75
CA GLN A 54 -10.52 -15.99 -40.18
C GLN A 54 -9.25 -16.79 -40.53
N LEU A 55 -8.11 -16.47 -39.93
CA LEU A 55 -6.85 -17.17 -40.20
C LEU A 55 -6.89 -18.63 -39.74
N ILE A 56 -7.48 -18.91 -38.57
CA ILE A 56 -7.61 -20.28 -38.07
C ILE A 56 -8.58 -21.08 -38.95
N ALA A 57 -9.70 -20.50 -39.37
CA ALA A 57 -10.63 -21.13 -40.28
C ALA A 57 -9.99 -21.43 -41.64
N ALA A 58 -9.30 -20.44 -42.22
CA ALA A 58 -8.59 -20.60 -43.48
C ALA A 58 -7.52 -21.70 -43.38
N ALA A 59 -6.71 -21.72 -42.32
CA ALA A 59 -5.74 -22.79 -42.09
C ALA A 59 -6.43 -24.16 -41.98
N ALA A 60 -7.54 -24.28 -41.24
CA ALA A 60 -8.24 -25.56 -41.07
C ALA A 60 -8.89 -26.10 -42.36
N LEU A 61 -9.30 -25.20 -43.26
CA LEU A 61 -9.97 -25.55 -44.51
C LEU A 61 -9.00 -25.83 -45.65
N TYR A 62 -7.93 -25.04 -45.78
CA TYR A 62 -6.95 -25.19 -46.86
C TYR A 62 -5.84 -26.20 -46.54
N GLU A 63 -5.46 -26.33 -45.27
CA GLU A 63 -4.28 -27.10 -44.88
C GLU A 63 -4.67 -28.42 -44.21
N TYR A 64 -4.30 -29.53 -44.85
CA TYR A 64 -4.61 -30.88 -44.36
C TYR A 64 -3.55 -31.35 -43.37
N ALA A 65 -3.46 -30.69 -42.21
CA ALA A 65 -2.57 -31.09 -41.11
C ALA A 65 -3.37 -31.59 -39.88
N PRO A 66 -3.11 -32.82 -39.38
CA PRO A 66 -3.93 -33.44 -38.33
C PRO A 66 -3.84 -32.74 -36.96
N GLN A 67 -2.79 -31.94 -36.72
CA GLN A 67 -2.47 -31.32 -35.42
C GLN A 67 -2.58 -29.78 -35.42
N LEU A 68 -3.32 -29.19 -36.36
CA LEU A 68 -3.48 -27.72 -36.41
C LEU A 68 -4.08 -27.14 -35.12
N HIS A 69 -5.01 -27.86 -34.49
CA HIS A 69 -5.64 -27.44 -33.24
C HIS A 69 -4.61 -27.31 -32.09
N GLU A 70 -3.67 -28.25 -31.96
CA GLU A 70 -2.57 -28.17 -30.98
C GLU A 70 -1.66 -26.97 -31.27
N ARG A 71 -1.37 -26.73 -32.56
CA ARG A 71 -0.54 -25.59 -32.99
C ARG A 71 -1.17 -24.24 -32.66
N PHE A 72 -2.50 -24.16 -32.61
CA PHE A 72 -3.26 -22.95 -32.27
C PHE A 72 -3.71 -22.91 -30.80
N GLY A 73 -3.33 -23.90 -29.98
CA GLY A 73 -3.67 -23.92 -28.54
C GLY A 73 -5.14 -24.22 -28.23
N ILE A 74 -5.93 -24.65 -29.22
CA ILE A 74 -7.37 -24.88 -29.11
C ILE A 74 -7.75 -26.35 -29.24
N THR A 75 -8.97 -26.69 -28.83
CA THR A 75 -9.50 -28.06 -29.03
C THR A 75 -9.84 -28.31 -30.49
N ARG A 76 -9.78 -29.58 -30.92
CA ARG A 76 -10.19 -29.99 -32.27
C ARG A 76 -11.65 -29.60 -32.59
N THR A 77 -12.53 -29.67 -31.60
CA THR A 77 -13.93 -29.25 -31.74
C THR A 77 -14.03 -27.74 -31.97
N HIS A 78 -13.26 -26.93 -31.22
CA HIS A 78 -13.24 -25.48 -31.40
C HIS A 78 -12.69 -25.08 -32.78
N LEU A 79 -11.60 -25.70 -33.23
CA LEU A 79 -11.07 -25.53 -34.59
C LEU A 79 -12.15 -25.76 -35.66
N LYS A 80 -12.90 -26.84 -35.49
CA LYS A 80 -13.99 -27.21 -36.41
C LYS A 80 -15.14 -26.20 -36.36
N ARG A 81 -15.49 -25.68 -35.17
CA ARG A 81 -16.52 -24.63 -35.05
C ARG A 81 -16.13 -23.36 -35.77
N LEU A 82 -14.90 -22.86 -35.57
CA LEU A 82 -14.39 -21.67 -36.24
C LEU A 82 -14.43 -21.83 -37.76
N ALA A 83 -13.93 -22.96 -38.27
CA ALA A 83 -13.93 -23.25 -39.70
C ALA A 83 -15.34 -23.32 -40.30
N MET A 84 -16.29 -23.97 -39.63
CA MET A 84 -17.67 -24.07 -40.11
C MET A 84 -18.45 -22.75 -39.95
N SER A 85 -18.14 -21.96 -38.93
CA SER A 85 -18.73 -20.63 -38.74
C SER A 85 -18.37 -19.72 -39.92
N GLU A 86 -17.09 -19.64 -40.28
CA GLU A 86 -16.65 -18.84 -41.43
C GLU A 86 -17.21 -19.39 -42.75
N LEU A 87 -17.21 -20.72 -42.94
CA LEU A 87 -17.70 -21.34 -44.17
C LEU A 87 -19.20 -21.11 -44.40
N LEU A 88 -20.00 -21.03 -43.33
CA LEU A 88 -21.46 -20.94 -43.40
C LEU A 88 -21.97 -19.50 -43.15
N GLY A 89 -21.09 -18.51 -43.08
CA GLY A 89 -21.46 -17.10 -42.95
C GLY A 89 -21.93 -16.69 -41.56
N GLY A 90 -21.32 -17.24 -40.50
CA GLY A 90 -21.52 -16.79 -39.12
C GLY A 90 -22.65 -17.46 -38.36
N LEU A 91 -22.82 -18.78 -38.50
CA LEU A 91 -23.69 -19.54 -37.58
C LEU A 91 -23.28 -19.24 -36.13
N GLU A 92 -24.24 -18.80 -35.31
CA GLU A 92 -24.03 -18.59 -33.87
C GLU A 92 -23.57 -19.90 -33.22
N ASP A 93 -22.27 -20.00 -32.99
CA ASP A 93 -21.51 -20.99 -32.24
C ASP A 93 -22.21 -22.36 -32.04
N PRO A 94 -22.33 -23.17 -33.10
CA PRO A 94 -23.07 -24.42 -33.01
C PRO A 94 -22.41 -25.37 -31.99
N VAL A 95 -23.17 -25.76 -30.97
CA VAL A 95 -22.73 -26.70 -29.93
C VAL A 95 -22.11 -27.96 -30.54
N SER A 96 -22.68 -28.44 -31.66
CA SER A 96 -22.14 -29.52 -32.49
C SER A 96 -21.89 -29.03 -33.94
N PRO A 97 -20.64 -28.76 -34.34
CA PRO A 97 -20.37 -28.29 -35.70
C PRO A 97 -20.63 -29.40 -36.74
N PRO A 98 -21.19 -29.06 -37.92
CA PRO A 98 -21.51 -30.00 -39.00
C PRO A 98 -20.26 -30.74 -39.50
N SER A 99 -20.41 -31.89 -40.15
CA SER A 99 -19.26 -32.63 -40.72
C SER A 99 -18.45 -31.78 -41.69
N TRP A 100 -17.15 -32.06 -41.80
CA TRP A 100 -16.31 -31.40 -42.80
C TRP A 100 -16.85 -31.64 -44.22
N PRO A 101 -16.80 -30.63 -45.12
CA PRO A 101 -17.04 -30.84 -46.53
C PRO A 101 -16.12 -31.91 -47.12
N ALA A 102 -16.57 -32.59 -48.17
CA ALA A 102 -15.77 -33.58 -48.89
C ALA A 102 -14.49 -32.97 -49.49
N ASP A 103 -14.59 -31.75 -50.01
CA ASP A 103 -13.46 -30.94 -50.46
C ASP A 103 -13.48 -29.60 -49.73
N ARG A 104 -12.63 -29.48 -48.70
CA ARG A 104 -12.60 -28.30 -47.82
C ARG A 104 -12.04 -27.07 -48.52
N ALA A 105 -11.01 -27.26 -49.34
CA ALA A 105 -10.32 -26.17 -50.02
C ALA A 105 -11.22 -25.55 -51.08
N LYS A 106 -11.93 -26.39 -51.86
CA LYS A 106 -12.93 -25.90 -52.80
C LYS A 106 -14.07 -25.16 -52.08
N ALA A 107 -14.62 -25.74 -51.01
CA ALA A 107 -15.69 -25.11 -50.25
C ALA A 107 -15.28 -23.73 -49.69
N ALA A 108 -14.06 -23.61 -49.16
CA ALA A 108 -13.52 -22.33 -48.68
C ALA A 108 -13.33 -21.31 -49.80
N ALA A 109 -12.84 -21.74 -50.97
CA ALA A 109 -12.68 -20.88 -52.14
C ALA A 109 -14.03 -20.39 -52.67
N ASP A 110 -15.03 -21.28 -52.76
CA ASP A 110 -16.40 -20.96 -53.17
C ASP A 110 -17.06 -19.97 -52.18
N ALA A 111 -16.71 -20.06 -50.88
CA ALA A 111 -17.15 -19.12 -49.84
C ALA A 111 -16.34 -17.81 -49.77
N GLY A 112 -15.32 -17.64 -50.63
CA GLY A 112 -14.50 -16.42 -50.67
C GLY A 112 -13.55 -16.25 -49.48
N ILE A 113 -13.22 -17.31 -48.75
CA ILE A 113 -12.28 -17.27 -47.63
C ILE A 113 -10.86 -17.08 -48.19
N PRO A 114 -10.09 -16.08 -47.75
CA PRO A 114 -8.74 -15.85 -48.26
C PRO A 114 -7.78 -16.97 -47.86
N HIS A 115 -6.88 -17.36 -48.78
CA HIS A 115 -5.76 -18.28 -48.52
C HIS A 115 -4.42 -17.52 -48.57
N PRO A 116 -4.03 -16.79 -47.50
CA PRO A 116 -2.76 -16.11 -47.48
C PRO A 116 -1.61 -17.11 -47.53
N LYS A 117 -0.48 -16.70 -48.15
CA LYS A 117 0.74 -17.51 -48.12
C LYS A 117 1.18 -17.69 -46.66
N ASN A 118 1.49 -18.93 -46.28
CA ASN A 118 1.85 -19.31 -44.91
C ASN A 118 0.70 -19.08 -43.90
N VAL A 119 -0.56 -19.32 -44.30
CA VAL A 119 -1.74 -19.17 -43.44
C VAL A 119 -1.59 -19.84 -42.07
N VAL A 120 -0.93 -21.00 -41.99
CA VAL A 120 -0.70 -21.72 -40.73
C VAL A 120 0.22 -20.95 -39.78
N ASP A 121 1.30 -20.35 -40.31
CA ASP A 121 2.25 -19.60 -39.49
C ASP A 121 1.62 -18.29 -39.01
N GLN A 122 0.84 -17.62 -39.87
CA GLN A 122 0.10 -16.42 -39.50
C GLN A 122 -0.97 -16.73 -38.44
N ALA A 123 -1.75 -17.80 -38.64
CA ALA A 123 -2.75 -18.25 -37.68
C ALA A 123 -2.12 -18.61 -36.33
N ALA A 124 -0.96 -19.28 -36.32
CA ALA A 124 -0.23 -19.58 -35.09
C ALA A 124 0.23 -18.32 -34.36
N ALA A 125 0.82 -17.35 -35.07
CA ALA A 125 1.27 -16.09 -34.46
C ALA A 125 0.11 -15.27 -33.87
N VAL A 126 -1.05 -15.24 -34.55
CA VAL A 126 -2.24 -14.55 -34.02
C VAL A 126 -2.85 -15.33 -32.85
N ALA A 127 -2.87 -16.67 -32.90
CA ALA A 127 -3.32 -17.51 -31.79
C ALA A 127 -2.47 -17.34 -30.53
N GLU A 128 -1.15 -17.26 -30.67
CA GLU A 128 -0.24 -16.97 -29.56
C GLU A 128 -0.56 -15.64 -28.89
N ARG A 129 -0.71 -14.57 -29.66
CA ARG A 129 -1.07 -13.24 -29.11
C ARG A 129 -2.45 -13.26 -28.45
N TYR A 130 -3.42 -13.93 -29.06
CA TYR A 130 -4.77 -14.05 -28.52
C TYR A 130 -4.78 -14.78 -27.16
N GLU A 131 -4.10 -15.92 -27.08
CA GLU A 131 -3.95 -16.70 -25.85
C GLU A 131 -3.17 -15.95 -24.77
N TYR A 132 -2.17 -15.16 -25.15
CA TYR A 132 -1.44 -14.29 -24.22
C TYR A 132 -2.37 -13.23 -23.61
N ALA A 133 -3.13 -12.51 -24.43
CA ALA A 133 -4.08 -11.50 -23.99
C ALA A 133 -5.20 -12.11 -23.12
N GLU A 134 -5.71 -13.29 -23.48
CA GLU A 134 -6.71 -14.01 -22.69
C GLU A 134 -6.15 -14.40 -21.31
N ALA A 135 -4.92 -14.90 -21.26
CA ALA A 135 -4.25 -15.22 -20.01
C ALA A 135 -3.99 -13.99 -19.13
N ARG A 136 -3.60 -12.85 -19.71
CA ARG A 136 -3.48 -11.57 -18.99
C ARG A 136 -4.83 -11.14 -18.42
N ARG A 137 -5.89 -11.17 -19.22
CA ARG A 137 -7.26 -10.83 -18.77
C ARG A 137 -7.72 -11.73 -17.62
N GLY A 138 -7.50 -13.05 -17.74
CA GLY A 138 -7.84 -14.01 -16.70
C GLY A 138 -7.05 -13.79 -15.40
N ALA A 139 -5.76 -13.48 -15.50
CA ALA A 139 -4.93 -13.12 -14.35
C ALA A 139 -5.44 -11.85 -13.65
N ALA A 140 -5.75 -10.80 -14.42
CA ALA A 140 -6.29 -9.55 -13.89
C ALA A 140 -7.63 -9.76 -13.18
N LEU A 141 -8.54 -10.57 -13.75
CA LEU A 141 -9.82 -10.92 -13.10
C LEU A 141 -9.64 -11.59 -11.74
N ALA A 142 -8.66 -12.50 -11.59
CA ALA A 142 -8.38 -13.13 -10.30
C ALA A 142 -7.94 -12.11 -9.24
N HIS A 143 -7.13 -11.10 -9.61
CA HIS A 143 -6.78 -10.00 -8.71
C HIS A 143 -7.96 -9.09 -8.39
N LEU A 144 -8.87 -8.86 -9.35
CA LEU A 144 -10.08 -8.10 -9.11
C LEU A 144 -11.00 -8.77 -8.10
N GLU A 145 -11.18 -10.08 -8.18
CA GLU A 145 -11.98 -10.83 -7.20
C GLU A 145 -11.38 -10.72 -5.79
N ALA A 146 -10.06 -10.89 -5.66
CA ALA A 146 -9.36 -10.75 -4.39
C ALA A 146 -9.45 -9.31 -3.83
N ALA A 147 -9.24 -8.30 -4.68
CA ALA A 147 -9.34 -6.90 -4.28
C ALA A 147 -10.79 -6.50 -3.94
N HIS A 148 -11.77 -7.03 -4.69
CA HIS A 148 -13.19 -6.81 -4.41
C HIS A 148 -13.58 -7.41 -3.06
N GLU A 149 -13.09 -8.61 -2.73
CA GLU A 149 -13.32 -9.22 -1.42
C GLU A 149 -12.70 -8.39 -0.28
N ALA A 150 -11.48 -7.87 -0.47
CA ALA A 150 -10.84 -6.96 0.47
C ALA A 150 -11.64 -5.65 0.67
N VAL A 151 -12.25 -5.11 -0.39
CA VAL A 151 -13.03 -3.85 -0.37
C VAL A 151 -14.45 -4.03 0.21
N ARG A 152 -15.10 -5.16 -0.11
CA ARG A 152 -16.52 -5.44 0.21
C ARG A 152 -16.76 -5.64 1.70
N THR A 153 -15.79 -6.14 2.45
CA THR A 153 -15.97 -6.52 3.85
C THR A 153 -16.04 -5.33 4.82
N ALA A 154 -15.79 -4.09 4.37
CA ALA A 154 -15.80 -2.93 5.29
C ALA A 154 -16.14 -1.56 4.67
N GLY A 155 -16.97 -1.52 3.62
CA GLY A 155 -17.35 -0.25 2.99
C GLY A 155 -16.14 0.46 2.38
N GLY A 156 -15.22 -0.30 1.81
CA GLY A 156 -14.01 0.23 1.22
C GLY A 156 -12.83 0.43 2.17
N ARG A 157 -12.71 -0.45 3.16
CA ARG A 157 -11.59 -0.46 4.11
C ARG A 157 -10.99 -1.86 4.19
N VAL A 158 -9.72 -1.94 4.53
CA VAL A 158 -9.02 -3.20 4.73
C VAL A 158 -9.39 -3.77 6.10
N ALA A 159 -9.78 -5.06 6.12
CA ALA A 159 -9.98 -5.79 7.36
C ALA A 159 -8.64 -5.93 8.10
N VAL A 160 -8.60 -5.54 9.37
CA VAL A 160 -7.41 -5.69 10.22
C VAL A 160 -7.85 -6.25 11.57
N GLU A 161 -6.96 -7.01 12.19
CA GLU A 161 -7.19 -7.57 13.51
C GLU A 161 -7.24 -6.46 14.59
N ALA A 162 -7.64 -6.85 15.80
CA ALA A 162 -7.64 -5.92 16.93
C ALA A 162 -6.21 -5.47 17.25
N LEU A 163 -6.00 -4.16 17.30
CA LEU A 163 -4.70 -3.58 17.60
C LEU A 163 -4.29 -3.84 19.07
N GLU A 164 -2.99 -4.07 19.28
CA GLU A 164 -2.39 -4.09 20.61
C GLU A 164 -2.63 -2.76 21.32
N ARG A 165 -2.87 -2.81 22.64
CA ARG A 165 -3.00 -1.64 23.50
C ARG A 165 -1.90 -1.67 24.55
N PRO A 166 -0.77 -0.98 24.31
CA PRO A 166 0.32 -0.91 25.28
C PRO A 166 -0.13 -0.25 26.59
N ASP A 167 0.47 -0.66 27.69
CA ASP A 167 0.33 0.02 28.98
C ASP A 167 1.23 1.27 29.02
N PHE A 168 0.71 2.37 28.47
CA PHE A 168 1.45 3.62 28.37
C PHE A 168 1.80 4.23 29.73
N ASP A 169 1.04 3.93 30.78
CA ASP A 169 1.35 4.46 32.11
C ASP A 169 2.58 3.76 32.68
N ALA A 170 2.65 2.43 32.55
CA ALA A 170 3.85 1.66 32.91
C ALA A 170 5.08 2.07 32.09
N ILE A 171 4.92 2.32 30.79
CA ILE A 171 6.01 2.75 29.90
C ILE A 171 6.56 4.12 30.34
N ARG A 172 5.68 5.09 30.61
CA ARG A 172 6.09 6.42 31.08
C ARG A 172 6.77 6.36 32.45
N GLU A 173 6.26 5.54 33.37
CA GLU A 173 6.84 5.36 34.69
C GLU A 173 8.25 4.76 34.60
N GLN A 174 8.41 3.70 33.80
CA GLN A 174 9.69 3.04 33.58
C GLN A 174 10.72 3.99 32.95
N ALA A 175 10.34 4.71 31.89
CA ALA A 175 11.21 5.67 31.22
C ALA A 175 11.62 6.84 32.13
N ARG A 176 10.70 7.33 32.98
CA ARG A 176 11.02 8.33 34.02
C ARG A 176 12.02 7.78 35.03
N LYS A 177 11.80 6.55 35.51
CA LYS A 177 12.66 5.90 36.50
C LYS A 177 14.08 5.72 35.97
N GLU A 178 14.24 5.33 34.71
CA GLU A 178 15.54 5.21 34.04
C GLU A 178 16.35 6.51 34.13
N ILE A 179 15.76 7.64 33.74
CA ILE A 179 16.41 8.96 33.79
C ILE A 179 16.74 9.37 35.22
N VAL A 180 15.81 9.18 36.17
CA VAL A 180 16.05 9.53 37.57
C VAL A 180 17.19 8.69 38.17
N GLU A 181 17.22 7.38 37.90
CA GLU A 181 18.27 6.49 38.39
C GLU A 181 19.63 6.78 37.75
N GLU A 182 19.66 7.12 36.46
CA GLU A 182 20.88 7.55 35.77
C GLU A 182 21.47 8.77 36.48
N PHE A 183 20.67 9.83 36.68
CA PHE A 183 21.13 11.05 37.34
C PHE A 183 21.43 10.88 38.82
N ALA A 184 20.78 9.93 39.51
CA ALA A 184 21.11 9.60 40.91
C ALA A 184 22.52 9.00 41.05
N LYS A 185 22.98 8.24 40.04
CA LYS A 185 24.30 7.61 40.02
C LYS A 185 25.41 8.55 39.53
N LEU A 186 25.05 9.68 38.89
CA LEU A 186 26.02 10.67 38.40
C LEU A 186 26.70 11.41 39.56
N ALA A 187 27.98 11.10 39.79
CA ALA A 187 28.88 11.79 40.70
C ALA A 187 29.71 12.87 39.96
N VAL A 188 29.04 13.96 39.56
CA VAL A 188 29.65 15.09 38.80
C VAL A 188 29.39 16.43 39.49
N SER A 189 30.06 17.49 39.06
CA SER A 189 29.81 18.84 39.57
C SER A 189 28.37 19.32 39.26
N PRO A 190 27.79 20.24 40.04
CA PRO A 190 26.45 20.77 39.74
C PRO A 190 26.33 21.43 38.36
N GLU A 191 27.39 22.08 37.89
CA GLU A 191 27.48 22.64 36.54
C GLU A 191 27.40 21.55 35.48
N GLU A 192 28.18 20.47 35.61
CA GLU A 192 28.14 19.36 34.68
C GLU A 192 26.79 18.64 34.73
N ARG A 193 26.20 18.47 35.92
CA ARG A 193 24.86 17.91 36.06
C ARG A 193 23.80 18.75 35.33
N LEU A 194 23.91 20.08 35.40
CA LEU A 194 23.02 20.99 34.68
C LEU A 194 23.15 20.81 33.16
N ARG A 195 24.38 20.75 32.62
CA ARG A 195 24.61 20.53 31.19
C ARG A 195 24.05 19.19 30.72
N ARG A 196 24.37 18.10 31.43
CA ARG A 196 23.87 16.75 31.13
C ARG A 196 22.34 16.69 31.15
N ALA A 197 21.70 17.38 32.09
CA ALA A 197 20.23 17.43 32.14
C ALA A 197 19.65 18.19 30.94
N ALA A 198 20.30 19.26 30.48
CA ALA A 198 19.89 19.96 29.27
C ALA A 198 20.08 19.10 28.01
N GLU A 199 21.23 18.43 27.87
CA GLU A 199 21.52 17.49 26.78
C GLU A 199 20.48 16.34 26.74
N ALA A 200 20.11 15.77 27.89
CA ALA A 200 19.09 14.74 27.96
C ALA A 200 17.70 15.25 27.52
N VAL A 201 17.38 16.53 27.75
CA VAL A 201 16.16 17.15 27.23
C VAL A 201 16.21 17.25 25.71
N ASP A 202 17.33 17.71 25.14
CA ASP A 202 17.52 17.83 23.68
C ASP A 202 17.42 16.47 22.99
N GLN A 203 18.14 15.47 23.50
CA GLN A 203 18.14 14.12 22.95
C GLN A 203 16.72 13.52 22.93
N ALA A 204 15.99 13.61 24.05
CA ALA A 204 14.64 13.09 24.13
C ALA A 204 13.63 13.88 23.27
N GLU A 205 13.87 15.18 23.06
CA GLU A 205 13.07 16.00 22.14
C GLU A 205 13.32 15.64 20.68
N GLU A 206 14.56 15.38 20.28
CA GLU A 206 14.93 14.92 18.94
C GLU A 206 14.35 13.52 18.64
N GLU A 207 14.46 12.59 19.59
CA GLU A 207 13.83 11.25 19.49
C GLU A 207 12.32 11.38 19.26
N ALA A 208 11.64 12.18 20.07
CA ALA A 208 10.20 12.37 19.93
C ALA A 208 9.81 13.10 18.64
N ALA A 209 10.61 14.07 18.18
CA ALA A 209 10.39 14.78 16.93
C ALA A 209 10.54 13.85 15.72
N THR A 210 11.47 12.89 15.78
CA THR A 210 11.67 11.85 14.76
C THR A 210 10.50 10.87 14.69
N LEU A 211 10.02 10.39 15.84
CA LEU A 211 8.95 9.38 15.92
C LEU A 211 7.56 9.94 15.62
N LEU A 212 7.32 11.23 15.86
CA LEU A 212 6.00 11.83 15.75
C LEU A 212 5.39 11.74 14.34
N PRO A 213 6.09 12.09 13.24
CA PRO A 213 5.57 11.93 11.88
C PRO A 213 5.24 10.48 11.54
N GLU A 214 6.09 9.52 11.93
CA GLU A 214 5.88 8.09 11.67
C GLU A 214 4.64 7.56 12.39
N ARG A 215 4.51 7.91 13.68
CA ARG A 215 3.32 7.59 14.48
C ARG A 215 2.06 8.18 13.87
N ASP A 216 2.08 9.47 13.53
CA ASP A 216 0.92 10.16 12.97
C ASP A 216 0.54 9.58 11.59
N ALA A 217 1.52 9.17 10.78
CA ALA A 217 1.29 8.49 9.50
C ALA A 217 0.62 7.11 9.68
N ALA A 218 1.13 6.28 10.61
CA ALA A 218 0.53 4.99 10.93
C ALA A 218 -0.90 5.14 11.49
N VAL A 219 -1.12 6.12 12.37
CA VAL A 219 -2.46 6.46 12.88
C VAL A 219 -3.41 6.85 11.76
N CYS A 220 -2.98 7.73 10.85
CA CYS A 220 -3.80 8.16 9.71
C CYS A 220 -4.12 6.98 8.81
N SER A 221 -3.13 6.15 8.50
CA SER A 221 -3.30 5.01 7.62
C SER A 221 -4.35 4.02 8.16
N LEU A 222 -4.22 3.63 9.43
CA LEU A 222 -5.18 2.76 10.09
C LEU A 222 -6.57 3.40 10.17
N ALA A 223 -6.65 4.67 10.55
CA ALA A 223 -7.92 5.35 10.74
C ALA A 223 -8.69 5.56 9.43
N PHE A 224 -7.99 5.89 8.34
CA PHE A 224 -8.62 6.16 7.05
C PHE A 224 -8.92 4.88 6.27
N TYR A 225 -7.95 3.97 6.17
CA TYR A 225 -8.01 2.87 5.21
C TYR A 225 -8.43 1.53 5.80
N THR A 226 -8.48 1.38 7.11
CA THR A 226 -8.75 0.07 7.73
C THR A 226 -10.01 0.04 8.59
N THR A 227 -10.40 -1.18 8.98
CA THR A 227 -11.47 -1.45 9.94
C THR A 227 -11.07 -1.22 11.39
N ALA A 228 -9.80 -0.88 11.67
CA ALA A 228 -9.29 -0.73 13.01
C ALA A 228 -10.21 0.12 13.90
N ARG A 229 -10.44 -0.38 15.12
CA ARG A 229 -11.22 0.30 16.15
C ARG A 229 -10.28 0.66 17.30
N GLY A 230 -10.46 1.85 17.85
CA GLY A 230 -9.66 2.27 19.00
C GLY A 230 -8.20 2.57 18.67
N VAL A 231 -7.88 2.99 17.44
CA VAL A 231 -6.51 3.38 17.00
C VAL A 231 -5.84 4.33 18.01
N TYR A 232 -6.60 5.24 18.62
CA TYR A 232 -6.10 6.16 19.64
C TYR A 232 -5.55 5.45 20.88
N TYR A 233 -6.13 4.31 21.29
CA TYR A 233 -5.60 3.52 22.41
C TYR A 233 -4.25 2.91 22.07
N SER A 234 -4.03 2.43 20.85
CA SER A 234 -2.75 1.86 20.42
C SER A 234 -1.68 2.93 20.17
N ALA A 235 -2.10 4.16 19.89
CA ALA A 235 -1.22 5.29 19.63
C ALA A 235 -0.86 6.12 20.87
N GLY A 236 -1.37 5.77 22.06
CA GLY A 236 -1.11 6.52 23.30
C GLY A 236 -1.80 7.88 23.38
N ILE A 237 -2.79 8.16 22.52
CA ILE A 237 -3.45 9.47 22.43
C ILE A 237 -4.94 9.40 22.78
N ASN A 238 -5.53 10.53 23.16
CA ASN A 238 -6.98 10.63 23.35
C ASN A 238 -7.73 10.85 22.03
N ARG A 239 -9.06 10.74 22.06
CA ARG A 239 -9.92 10.91 20.87
C ARG A 239 -9.83 12.30 20.23
N ASN A 240 -9.63 13.34 21.01
CA ASN A 240 -9.49 14.71 20.49
C ASN A 240 -8.16 14.89 19.76
N SER A 241 -7.09 14.29 20.28
CA SER A 241 -5.79 14.24 19.61
C SER A 241 -5.87 13.43 18.32
N LEU A 242 -6.55 12.28 18.31
CA LEU A 242 -6.82 11.53 17.07
C LEU A 242 -7.54 12.42 16.05
N LYS A 243 -8.63 13.10 16.43
CA LYS A 243 -9.34 14.03 15.54
C LYS A 243 -8.38 15.06 14.94
N ARG A 244 -7.53 15.69 15.76
CA ARG A 244 -6.56 16.70 15.30
C ARG A 244 -5.53 16.13 14.32
N VAL A 245 -5.03 14.92 14.56
CA VAL A 245 -4.09 14.24 13.65
C VAL A 245 -4.75 13.99 12.29
N LEU A 246 -5.98 13.46 12.29
CA LEU A 246 -6.73 13.21 11.05
C LEU A 246 -7.05 14.51 10.29
N THR A 247 -7.54 15.54 11.00
CA THR A 247 -7.84 16.86 10.43
C THR A 247 -6.59 17.48 9.79
N ARG A 248 -5.43 17.40 10.46
CA ARG A 248 -4.15 17.89 9.93
C ARG A 248 -3.73 17.13 8.66
N ALA A 249 -3.82 15.80 8.68
CA ALA A 249 -3.43 14.96 7.55
C ALA A 249 -4.30 15.22 6.29
N LEU A 250 -5.56 15.62 6.49
CA LEU A 250 -6.47 16.00 5.41
C LEU A 250 -6.33 17.46 4.95
N GLY A 251 -5.42 18.25 5.55
CA GLY A 251 -5.26 19.68 5.25
C GLY A 251 -6.46 20.54 5.67
N LEU A 252 -7.27 20.06 6.62
CA LEU A 252 -8.48 20.75 7.06
C LEU A 252 -8.18 21.74 8.20
N PRO A 253 -9.02 22.78 8.42
CA PRO A 253 -8.87 23.70 9.56
C PRO A 253 -8.92 22.96 10.91
N ARG A 254 -8.13 23.41 11.90
CA ARG A 254 -7.89 22.73 13.20
C ARG A 254 -9.14 22.16 13.89
N ASP A 255 -10.26 22.86 13.84
CA ASP A 255 -11.49 22.51 14.57
C ASP A 255 -12.58 21.91 13.67
N SER A 256 -12.30 21.76 12.38
CA SER A 256 -13.20 21.10 11.44
C SER A 256 -13.40 19.63 11.78
N GLU A 257 -14.57 19.11 11.41
CA GLU A 257 -14.89 17.71 11.59
C GLU A 257 -14.33 16.89 10.41
N PRO A 258 -13.58 15.81 10.67
CA PRO A 258 -13.15 14.94 9.57
C PRO A 258 -14.36 14.34 8.86
N PRO A 259 -14.24 13.98 7.57
CA PRO A 259 -15.30 13.32 6.83
C PRO A 259 -15.85 12.09 7.55
N LYS A 260 -17.09 11.72 7.21
CA LYS A 260 -17.71 10.51 7.74
C LYS A 260 -16.85 9.29 7.44
N ARG A 261 -16.93 8.27 8.29
CA ARG A 261 -16.08 7.07 8.21
C ARG A 261 -16.10 6.40 6.83
N ALA A 262 -17.22 6.42 6.10
CA ALA A 262 -17.34 5.87 4.75
C ALA A 262 -16.54 6.66 3.70
N ASP A 263 -16.43 7.99 3.85
CA ASP A 263 -15.80 8.89 2.88
C ASP A 263 -14.31 9.12 3.16
N GLN A 264 -13.85 8.72 4.35
CA GLN A 264 -12.47 8.89 4.82
C GLN A 264 -11.40 8.29 3.88
N PRO A 265 -11.52 7.06 3.33
CA PRO A 265 -10.52 6.54 2.39
C PRO A 265 -10.37 7.44 1.16
N ALA A 266 -11.47 7.91 0.58
CA ALA A 266 -11.44 8.76 -0.61
C ALA A 266 -10.83 10.14 -0.30
N ALA A 267 -11.21 10.75 0.83
CA ALA A 267 -10.65 12.02 1.28
C ALA A 267 -9.15 11.92 1.58
N ALA A 268 -8.71 10.82 2.20
CA ALA A 268 -7.30 10.57 2.51
C ALA A 268 -6.45 10.44 1.24
N ARG A 269 -6.95 9.74 0.21
CA ARG A 269 -6.28 9.67 -1.10
C ARG A 269 -6.20 11.03 -1.78
N ALA A 270 -7.29 11.80 -1.76
CA ALA A 270 -7.31 13.15 -2.33
C ALA A 270 -6.32 14.09 -1.62
N ALA A 271 -6.06 13.86 -0.33
CA ALA A 271 -5.07 14.60 0.46
C ALA A 271 -3.64 14.02 0.37
N GLY A 272 -3.42 12.92 -0.37
CA GLY A 272 -2.11 12.29 -0.51
C GLY A 272 -1.63 11.51 0.72
N VAL A 273 -2.54 11.10 1.61
CA VAL A 273 -2.19 10.30 2.79
C VAL A 273 -1.94 8.85 2.37
N PRO A 274 -0.76 8.27 2.60
CA PRO A 274 -0.45 6.92 2.10
C PRO A 274 -1.13 5.80 2.90
N PHE A 275 -1.40 4.69 2.21
CA PHE A 275 -1.71 3.42 2.86
C PHE A 275 -0.40 2.73 3.28
N LEU A 276 -0.30 2.32 4.54
CA LEU A 276 0.84 1.67 5.16
C LEU A 276 0.38 0.27 5.58
N GLU A 277 0.84 -0.75 4.87
CA GLU A 277 0.41 -2.14 5.02
C GLU A 277 0.71 -2.69 6.42
N ASP A 278 1.84 -2.28 7.00
CA ASP A 278 2.38 -2.72 8.28
C ASP A 278 1.98 -1.81 9.46
N ALA A 279 1.18 -0.77 9.24
CA ALA A 279 0.81 0.19 10.28
C ALA A 279 0.16 -0.46 11.51
N ALA A 280 -0.58 -1.56 11.33
CA ALA A 280 -1.22 -2.28 12.42
C ALA A 280 -0.19 -2.91 13.38
N SER A 281 0.92 -3.41 12.85
CA SER A 281 2.01 -4.00 13.61
C SER A 281 3.01 -2.97 14.13
N THR A 282 3.27 -1.89 13.39
CA THR A 282 4.30 -0.91 13.75
C THR A 282 3.81 0.19 14.69
N LEU A 283 2.52 0.57 14.62
CA LEU A 283 1.97 1.66 15.44
C LEU A 283 2.20 1.45 16.96
N PRO A 284 1.93 0.27 17.55
CA PRO A 284 2.13 0.08 18.98
C PRO A 284 3.56 0.36 19.41
N ASP A 285 4.55 -0.11 18.65
CA ASP A 285 5.96 0.01 19.01
C ASP A 285 6.47 1.46 18.86
N ILE A 286 6.14 2.12 17.74
CA ILE A 286 6.46 3.54 17.55
C ILE A 286 5.81 4.39 18.66
N ALA A 287 4.58 4.05 19.07
CA ALA A 287 3.89 4.77 20.14
C ALA A 287 4.56 4.53 21.51
N LYS A 288 5.02 3.30 21.81
CA LYS A 288 5.77 2.99 23.04
C LYS A 288 7.03 3.85 23.13
N GLU A 289 7.80 3.90 22.05
CA GLU A 289 9.04 4.67 21.98
C GLU A 289 8.78 6.17 22.10
N TYR A 290 7.77 6.69 21.41
CA TYR A 290 7.40 8.11 21.48
C TYR A 290 7.00 8.53 22.90
N GLU A 291 6.15 7.73 23.57
CA GLU A 291 5.70 8.03 24.93
C GLU A 291 6.85 7.88 25.95
N ALA A 292 7.76 6.92 25.75
CA ALA A 292 8.97 6.82 26.54
C ALA A 292 9.86 8.07 26.36
N ALA A 293 10.09 8.52 25.13
CA ALA A 293 10.87 9.74 24.85
C ALA A 293 10.24 10.99 25.49
N GLN A 294 8.92 11.15 25.41
CA GLN A 294 8.21 12.24 26.09
C GLN A 294 8.39 12.17 27.62
N ALA A 295 8.29 10.98 28.21
CA ALA A 295 8.48 10.79 29.64
C ALA A 295 9.93 11.10 30.08
N ARG A 296 10.93 10.67 29.31
CA ARG A 296 12.35 10.99 29.54
C ARG A 296 12.57 12.50 29.49
N ARG A 297 12.02 13.17 28.47
CA ARG A 297 12.08 14.63 28.33
C ARG A 297 11.49 15.33 29.54
N SER A 298 10.30 14.94 29.98
CA SER A 298 9.68 15.51 31.18
C SER A 298 10.53 15.31 32.44
N ALA A 299 11.07 14.11 32.64
CA ALA A 299 11.95 13.81 33.78
C ALA A 299 13.25 14.63 33.74
N ALA A 300 13.88 14.74 32.56
CA ALA A 300 15.09 15.53 32.37
C ALA A 300 14.84 17.04 32.60
N ILE A 301 13.67 17.56 32.20
CA ILE A 301 13.26 18.93 32.52
C ILE A 301 13.19 19.15 34.04
N GLU A 302 12.57 18.23 34.79
CA GLU A 302 12.49 18.33 36.26
C GLU A 302 13.89 18.38 36.90
N ILE A 303 14.80 17.54 36.44
CA ILE A 303 16.19 17.47 36.93
C ILE A 303 16.95 18.75 36.57
N ARG A 304 16.83 19.21 35.31
CA ARG A 304 17.43 20.45 34.84
C ARG A 304 16.93 21.63 35.66
N ASP A 305 15.63 21.73 35.89
CA ASP A 305 15.03 22.82 36.65
C ASP A 305 15.48 22.81 38.11
N ALA A 306 15.68 21.63 38.71
CA ALA A 306 16.29 21.50 40.03
C ALA A 306 17.77 21.97 40.02
N ALA A 307 18.55 21.58 39.01
CA ALA A 307 19.94 21.99 38.86
C ALA A 307 20.07 23.51 38.64
N ILE A 308 19.18 24.12 37.86
CA ILE A 308 19.09 25.59 37.67
C ILE A 308 18.94 26.29 39.02
N ARG A 309 18.06 25.79 39.90
CA ARG A 309 17.85 26.38 41.24
C ARG A 309 19.10 26.26 42.10
N VAL A 310 19.82 25.13 42.04
CA VAL A 310 21.09 24.93 42.76
C VAL A 310 22.15 25.91 42.27
N MET A 311 22.29 26.09 40.96
CA MET A 311 23.29 27.01 40.38
C MET A 311 22.97 28.47 40.70
N HIS A 312 21.70 28.84 40.77
CA HIS A 312 21.26 30.19 41.13
C HIS A 312 21.42 30.49 42.62
N ALA A 313 21.38 29.48 43.49
CA ALA A 313 21.54 29.63 44.93
C ALA A 313 23.02 29.75 45.35
N ALA A 314 23.26 30.23 46.58
CA ALA A 314 24.59 30.16 47.18
C ALA A 314 25.04 28.69 47.35
N PRO A 315 26.33 28.34 47.18
CA PRO A 315 27.47 29.25 47.01
C PRO A 315 27.76 29.67 45.56
N TYR A 316 27.07 29.11 44.57
CA TYR A 316 27.37 29.33 43.16
C TYR A 316 26.92 30.71 42.68
N SER A 317 25.70 31.13 43.06
CA SER A 317 25.15 32.46 42.76
C SER A 317 25.24 32.85 41.28
N TRP A 318 25.09 31.87 40.37
CA TRP A 318 25.14 32.15 38.94
C TRP A 318 23.96 33.01 38.53
N SER A 319 24.23 34.02 37.70
CA SER A 319 23.19 34.83 37.10
C SER A 319 22.35 34.00 36.11
N ARG A 320 21.12 34.46 35.84
CA ARG A 320 20.24 33.81 34.85
C ARG A 320 20.89 33.69 33.48
N THR A 321 21.67 34.70 33.09
CA THR A 321 22.40 34.72 31.82
C THR A 321 23.50 33.66 31.80
N GLN A 322 24.31 33.54 32.86
CA GLN A 322 25.36 32.51 32.94
C GLN A 322 24.78 31.09 32.89
N ILE A 323 23.67 30.85 33.61
CA ILE A 323 22.98 29.56 33.56
C ILE A 323 22.48 29.27 32.16
N ALA A 324 21.86 30.26 31.51
CA ALA A 324 21.29 30.13 30.17
C ALA A 324 22.37 29.85 29.10
N GLU A 325 23.50 30.56 29.17
CA GLU A 325 24.68 30.32 28.33
C GLU A 325 25.24 28.91 28.53
N ALA A 326 25.30 28.43 29.77
CA ALA A 326 25.87 27.11 30.07
C ALA A 326 25.04 25.94 29.51
N ILE A 327 23.74 26.14 29.24
CA ILE A 327 22.85 25.11 28.67
C ILE A 327 22.38 25.45 27.25
N ASP A 328 22.93 26.50 26.64
CA ASP A 328 22.54 27.01 25.32
C ASP A 328 21.02 27.24 25.17
N ARG A 329 20.40 27.95 26.13
CA ARG A 329 18.95 28.26 26.13
C ARG A 329 18.66 29.75 26.25
N ASP A 330 17.44 30.12 25.87
CA ASP A 330 16.92 31.47 26.11
C ASP A 330 16.84 31.76 27.63
N PRO A 331 17.37 32.90 28.11
CA PRO A 331 17.27 33.32 29.51
C PRO A 331 15.85 33.31 30.10
N LYS A 332 14.80 33.41 29.27
CA LYS A 332 13.38 33.27 29.67
C LYS A 332 13.04 31.88 30.20
N VAL A 333 13.75 30.83 29.78
CA VAL A 333 13.58 29.47 30.32
C VAL A 333 14.08 29.46 31.76
N VAL A 334 15.29 29.96 32.00
CA VAL A 334 15.87 30.06 33.35
C VAL A 334 15.02 30.96 34.24
N ALA A 335 14.58 32.12 33.73
CA ALA A 335 13.75 33.05 34.47
C ALA A 335 12.43 32.43 34.96
N ARG A 336 11.79 31.56 34.17
CA ARG A 336 10.58 30.82 34.57
C ARG A 336 10.81 29.86 35.74
N VAL A 337 12.04 29.37 35.90
CA VAL A 337 12.40 28.41 36.96
C VAL A 337 12.79 29.11 38.26
N VAL A 338 13.46 30.26 38.18
CA VAL A 338 14.03 30.98 39.34
C VAL A 338 13.24 32.22 39.78
N ALA A 339 12.27 32.70 39.00
CA ALA A 339 11.40 33.78 39.45
C ALA A 339 10.48 33.29 40.57
N PRO A 340 10.25 34.10 41.63
CA PRO A 340 9.22 33.78 42.61
C PRO A 340 7.87 33.74 41.89
N ALA A 341 7.02 32.77 42.26
CA ALA A 341 5.63 32.75 41.86
C ALA A 341 4.86 33.88 42.56
N GLU A 342 5.16 35.13 42.22
CA GLU A 342 4.31 36.28 42.56
C GLU A 342 3.26 36.41 41.46
N ASN A 343 2.21 35.59 41.56
CA ASN A 343 0.85 35.82 41.07
C ASN A 343 0.00 34.57 41.35
N THR A 344 -0.41 34.42 42.61
CA THR A 344 -1.68 33.79 43.00
C THR A 344 -2.32 34.64 44.07
#